data_AF-X1C7A2-F1
#
_entry.id   AF-X1C7A2-F1
#
_cell.length_a   1.000
_cell.length_b   1.000
_cell.length_c   1.000
_cell.angle_alpha   90.00
_cell.angle_beta   90.00
_cell.angle_gamma   90.00
#
_symmetry.space_group_name_H-M   'P 1'
#
loop_
_entity.id
_entity.type
_entity.pdbx_description
1 polymer ?
#
loop_
_entity_poly.entity_id
_entity_poly.type
_entity_poly.pdbx_seq_one_letter_code
_entity_poly.pdbx_strand_id
1 'polypeptide(L)'
;MKGTYIIVIHLRENSKIIIGSLGKLDFIKGYYLYIGSAMGNKGSTTLENRIKRHISESNNKNLFWHVDYLLASKFCLITKIYLIPTIIRLECIISKEL
;
A
#
# COMPACT_ATOMS: atom_id res chain seq x y z
N MET A 1 8.71 14.82 1.20
CA MET A 1 9.90 14.19 1.84
C MET A 1 10.28 12.86 1.17
N LYS A 2 11.43 12.25 1.49
CA LYS A 2 11.78 10.86 1.12
C LYS A 2 11.55 9.91 2.29
N GLY A 3 11.37 8.62 2.01
CA GLY A 3 11.45 7.60 3.05
C GLY A 3 10.74 6.30 2.71
N THR A 4 10.50 5.52 3.75
CA THR A 4 9.71 4.29 3.72
C THR A 4 8.36 4.54 4.38
N TYR A 5 7.34 3.79 3.99
CA TYR A 5 6.04 3.82 4.63
C TYR A 5 5.50 2.41 4.82
N ILE A 6 4.60 2.28 5.79
CA ILE A 6 3.85 1.06 6.07
C ILE A 6 2.36 1.43 6.08
N ILE A 7 1.56 0.74 5.27
CA ILE A 7 0.10 0.83 5.31
C ILE A 7 -0.41 -0.42 6.05
N VAL A 8 -1.09 -0.20 7.17
CA VAL A 8 -1.74 -1.26 7.93
C VAL A 8 -3.18 -1.39 7.43
N ILE A 9 -3.46 -2.53 6.83
CA ILE A 9 -4.70 -2.83 6.14
C ILE A 9 -5.48 -3.86 6.94
N HIS A 10 -6.72 -3.57 7.28
CA HIS A 10 -7.64 -4.54 7.86
C HIS A 10 -8.66 -4.97 6.80
N LEU A 11 -8.62 -6.26 6.45
CA LEU A 11 -9.62 -6.89 5.61
C LEU A 11 -10.67 -7.56 6.49
N ARG A 12 -11.90 -7.02 6.46
CA ARG A 12 -12.98 -7.45 7.36
C ARG A 12 -13.56 -8.82 7.03
N GLU A 13 -13.44 -9.26 5.78
CA GLU A 13 -14.03 -10.51 5.27
C GLU A 13 -13.10 -11.22 4.29
N ASN A 14 -13.15 -12.55 4.27
CA ASN A 14 -12.44 -13.33 3.24
C ASN A 14 -12.88 -12.84 1.86
N SER A 15 -11.94 -12.49 1.00
CA SER A 15 -12.22 -11.82 -0.27
C SER A 15 -11.43 -12.45 -1.40
N LYS A 16 -12.08 -12.66 -2.55
CA LYS A 16 -11.41 -13.04 -3.79
C LYS A 16 -11.16 -11.78 -4.60
N ILE A 17 -9.91 -11.41 -4.84
CA ILE A 17 -9.53 -10.14 -5.48
C ILE A 17 -8.76 -10.45 -6.76
N ILE A 18 -9.13 -9.78 -7.87
CA ILE A 18 -8.38 -9.86 -9.13
C ILE A 18 -7.26 -8.82 -9.08
N ILE A 19 -6.01 -9.29 -9.13
CA ILE A 19 -4.82 -8.49 -8.93
C ILE A 19 -4.05 -8.44 -10.26
N GLY A 20 -4.41 -7.51 -11.14
CA GLY A 20 -3.72 -7.31 -12.43
C GLY A 20 -3.43 -8.62 -13.17
N SER A 21 -2.17 -8.82 -13.55
CA SER A 21 -1.70 -10.04 -14.24
C SER A 21 -1.54 -11.28 -13.34
N LEU A 22 -1.57 -11.13 -12.01
CA LEU A 22 -1.56 -12.26 -11.08
C LEU A 22 -2.92 -13.00 -11.06
N GLY A 23 -3.94 -12.42 -11.67
CA GLY A 23 -5.27 -13.02 -11.73
C GLY A 23 -5.96 -12.99 -10.38
N LYS A 24 -6.79 -14.01 -10.12
CA LYS A 24 -7.67 -14.06 -8.95
C LYS A 24 -6.93 -14.71 -7.77
N LEU A 25 -6.80 -13.97 -6.68
CA LEU A 25 -6.19 -14.45 -5.43
C LEU A 25 -7.21 -14.44 -4.29
N ASP A 26 -7.07 -15.40 -3.39
CA ASP A 26 -7.88 -15.52 -2.18
C ASP A 26 -7.15 -14.85 -1.00
N PHE A 27 -7.81 -13.88 -0.37
CA PHE A 27 -7.35 -13.20 0.84
C PHE A 27 -8.21 -13.61 2.02
N ILE A 28 -7.58 -14.00 3.13
CA ILE A 28 -8.25 -14.32 4.39
C ILE A 28 -8.48 -13.04 5.19
N LYS A 29 -9.60 -12.92 5.90
CA LYS A 29 -9.85 -11.79 6.81
C LYS A 29 -8.70 -11.63 7.81
N GLY A 30 -8.33 -10.40 8.12
CA GLY A 30 -7.23 -10.11 9.03
C GLY A 30 -6.44 -8.88 8.64
N TYR A 31 -5.27 -8.73 9.26
CA TYR A 31 -4.38 -7.61 9.03
C TYR A 31 -3.30 -7.94 8.02
N TYR A 32 -3.07 -6.99 7.12
CA TYR A 32 -2.03 -7.02 6.10
C TYR A 32 -1.16 -5.79 6.24
N LEU A 33 0.13 -5.96 5.97
CA LEU A 33 1.09 -4.87 5.94
C LEU A 33 1.57 -4.69 4.51
N TYR A 34 1.47 -3.46 4.02
CA TYR A 34 2.14 -3.06 2.78
C TYR A 34 3.27 -2.11 3.10
N ILE A 35 4.49 -2.56 2.84
CA ILE A 35 5.71 -1.77 3.03
C ILE A 35 6.17 -1.29 1.65
N GLY A 36 6.41 0.02 1.52
CA GLY A 36 6.89 0.62 0.29
C GLY A 36 7.86 1.76 0.54
N SER A 37 8.66 2.10 -0.47
CA SER A 37 9.56 3.25 -0.43
C SER A 37 9.20 4.35 -1.43
N ALA A 38 9.55 5.57 -1.07
CA ALA A 38 9.35 6.76 -1.87
C ALA A 38 10.60 7.65 -1.74
N MET A 39 11.57 7.41 -2.62
CA MET A 39 12.91 8.02 -2.55
C MET A 39 13.10 9.19 -3.52
N GLY A 40 12.02 9.64 -4.17
CA GLY A 40 12.08 10.72 -5.14
C GLY A 40 12.04 12.10 -4.50
N ASN A 41 12.54 13.09 -5.25
CA ASN A 41 12.61 14.49 -4.80
C ASN A 41 11.37 15.31 -5.19
N LYS A 42 10.55 14.82 -6.14
CA LYS A 42 9.43 15.59 -6.72
C LYS A 42 8.28 14.69 -7.20
N GLY A 43 7.10 15.28 -7.37
CA GLY A 43 5.92 14.61 -7.92
C GLY A 43 5.44 13.42 -7.08
N SER A 44 4.84 12.42 -7.74
CA SER A 44 4.26 11.22 -7.10
C SER A 44 5.28 10.27 -6.45
N THR A 45 6.58 10.59 -6.56
CA THR A 45 7.68 9.76 -6.04
C THR A 45 8.19 10.22 -4.67
N THR A 46 7.66 11.32 -4.13
CA THR A 46 7.88 11.73 -2.74
C THR A 46 6.99 10.91 -1.79
N LEU A 47 7.42 10.78 -0.54
CA LEU A 47 6.75 10.01 0.52
C LEU A 47 5.28 10.42 0.71
N GLU A 48 5.03 11.71 0.91
CA GLU A 48 3.68 12.23 1.10
C GLU A 48 2.79 11.99 -0.13
N ASN A 49 3.31 12.24 -1.33
CA ASN A 49 2.50 12.08 -2.55
C ASN A 49 2.24 10.60 -2.88
N ARG A 50 3.19 9.72 -2.58
CA ARG A 50 3.01 8.27 -2.71
C ARG A 50 1.88 7.79 -1.80
N ILE A 51 1.85 8.25 -0.55
CA ILE A 51 0.79 7.91 0.40
C ILE A 51 -0.55 8.52 0.00
N LYS A 52 -0.58 9.81 -0.36
CA LYS A 52 -1.81 10.47 -0.88
C LYS A 52 -2.40 9.69 -2.05
N ARG A 53 -1.55 9.18 -2.96
CA ARG A 53 -2.00 8.34 -4.06
C ARG A 53 -2.64 7.03 -3.56
N HIS A 54 -2.06 6.34 -2.58
CA HIS A 54 -2.65 5.11 -2.05
C HIS A 54 -4.00 5.35 -1.38
N ILE A 55 -4.15 6.42 -0.59
CA ILE A 55 -5.38 6.75 0.14
C ILE A 55 -6.47 7.35 -0.77
N SER A 56 -6.12 8.00 -1.88
CA SER A 56 -7.09 8.64 -2.76
C SER A 56 -8.17 7.67 -3.24
N GLU A 57 -9.43 7.95 -2.89
CA GLU A 57 -10.63 7.14 -3.19
C GLU A 57 -11.27 7.45 -4.56
N SER A 58 -10.57 8.17 -5.45
CA SER A 58 -11.13 8.57 -6.74
C SER A 58 -11.61 7.35 -7.56
N ASN A 59 -12.88 7.35 -7.99
CA ASN A 59 -13.52 6.29 -8.80
C ASN A 59 -12.77 5.91 -10.08
N ASN A 60 -11.86 6.78 -10.57
CA ASN A 60 -11.02 6.56 -11.75
C ASN A 60 -9.53 6.36 -11.40
N LYS A 61 -9.20 5.90 -10.19
CA LYS A 61 -7.80 5.65 -9.81
C LYS A 61 -7.27 4.47 -10.62
N ASN A 62 -6.27 4.75 -11.46
CA ASN A 62 -5.50 3.69 -12.11
C ASN A 62 -4.81 2.82 -11.06
N LEU A 63 -5.20 1.55 -10.98
CA LEU A 63 -4.58 0.55 -10.12
C LEU A 63 -3.26 0.12 -10.77
N PHE A 64 -2.14 0.40 -10.10
CA PHE A 64 -0.81 0.10 -10.66
C PHE A 64 -0.04 -0.91 -9.79
N TRP A 65 -0.19 -0.85 -8.47
CA TRP A 65 0.45 -1.78 -7.55
C TRP A 65 -0.53 -2.83 -7.06
N HIS A 66 -0.06 -4.03 -6.71
CA HIS A 66 -0.91 -5.09 -6.17
C HIS A 66 -1.74 -4.64 -4.95
N VAL A 67 -1.16 -3.79 -4.09
CA VAL A 67 -1.87 -3.22 -2.94
C VAL A 67 -3.04 -2.31 -3.35
N ASP A 68 -2.97 -1.64 -4.51
CA ASP A 68 -4.06 -0.75 -4.95
C ASP A 68 -5.35 -1.56 -5.17
N TYR A 69 -5.25 -2.79 -5.68
CA TYR A 69 -6.38 -3.70 -5.87
C TYR A 69 -6.97 -4.18 -4.54
N LEU A 70 -6.11 -4.48 -3.55
CA LEU A 70 -6.57 -4.84 -2.20
C LEU A 70 -7.29 -3.65 -1.54
N LEU A 71 -6.71 -2.46 -1.63
CA LEU A 71 -7.28 -1.22 -1.10
C LEU A 71 -8.60 -0.82 -1.77
N ALA A 72 -8.81 -1.21 -3.03
CA ALA A 72 -10.07 -0.98 -3.75
C ALA A 72 -11.19 -1.94 -3.33
N SER A 73 -10.92 -2.97 -2.53
CA SER A 73 -11.96 -3.85 -2.01
C SER A 73 -12.84 -3.12 -0.99
N LYS A 74 -14.16 -3.23 -1.11
CA LYS A 74 -15.14 -2.67 -0.16
C LYS A 74 -14.99 -3.16 1.29
N PHE A 75 -14.31 -4.29 1.47
CA PHE A 75 -14.06 -4.89 2.78
C PHE A 75 -12.74 -4.45 3.41
N CYS A 76 -11.93 -3.71 2.66
CA CYS A 76 -10.62 -3.22 3.08
C CYS A 76 -10.73 -1.87 3.80
N LEU A 77 -10.01 -1.73 4.91
CA LEU A 77 -9.87 -0.48 5.64
C LEU A 77 -8.40 -0.21 5.92
N ILE A 78 -7.94 1.01 5.64
CA ILE A 78 -6.65 1.46 6.13
C ILE A 78 -6.83 1.85 7.60
N THR A 79 -6.16 1.15 8.49
CA THR A 79 -6.28 1.39 9.94
C THR A 79 -5.20 2.30 10.48
N LYS A 80 -3.98 2.19 9.94
CA LYS A 80 -2.84 3.03 10.31
C LYS A 80 -1.91 3.21 9.11
N ILE A 81 -1.22 4.34 9.09
CA ILE A 81 -0.12 4.58 8.17
C ILE A 81 1.07 5.07 8.99
N TYR A 82 2.21 4.39 8.82
CA TYR A 82 3.48 4.84 9.37
C TYR A 82 4.29 5.48 8.26
N LEU A 83 4.73 6.71 8.49
CA LEU A 83 5.70 7.39 7.64
C LEU A 83 7.05 7.32 8.35
N ILE A 84 8.07 6.89 7.63
CA ILE A 84 9.44 6.79 8.13
C ILE A 84 10.29 7.68 7.23
N PRO A 85 10.37 8.99 7.49
CA PRO A 85 11.18 9.91 6.70
C PRO A 85 12.66 9.55 6.82
N THR A 86 13.30 9.24 5.71
CA THR A 86 14.71 8.88 5.66
C THR A 86 15.26 8.99 4.24
N ILE A 87 16.58 9.17 4.11
CA ILE A 87 17.29 9.10 2.84
C ILE A 87 17.75 7.67 2.51
N ILE A 88 17.69 6.75 3.48
CA ILE A 88 18.07 5.34 3.33
C ILE A 88 16.82 4.56 2.89
N ARG A 89 16.95 3.67 1.92
CA ARG A 89 15.85 2.80 1.52
C ARG A 89 15.72 1.63 2.50
N LEU A 90 14.72 1.69 3.39
CA LEU A 90 14.51 0.68 4.45
C LEU A 90 13.46 -0.39 4.10
N GLU A 91 12.80 -0.28 2.93
CA GLU A 91 11.72 -1.20 2.52
C GLU A 91 12.08 -2.66 2.69
N CYS A 92 13.17 -3.13 2.04
CA CYS A 92 13.56 -4.53 2.10
C CYS A 92 14.00 -4.99 3.49
N ILE A 93 14.51 -4.09 4.32
CA ILE A 93 14.94 -4.41 5.69
C ILE A 93 13.69 -4.68 6.53
N ILE A 94 12.74 -3.74 6.50
CA ILE A 94 11.49 -3.85 7.26
C ILE A 94 10.67 -5.06 6.79
N SER A 95 10.58 -5.31 5.48
CA SER A 95 9.83 -6.45 4.94
C SER A 95 10.40 -7.83 5.31
N LYS A 96 11.64 -7.92 5.82
CA LYS A 96 12.25 -9.19 6.26
C LYS A 96 12.08 -9.46 7.75
N GLU A 97 11.87 -8.41 8.53
CA GLU A 97 11.76 -8.48 10.00
C GLU A 97 10.30 -8.64 10.49
N LEU A 98 9.33 -8.47 9.58
CA LEU A 98 7.89 -8.58 9.83
C LEU A 98 7.31 -9.77 9.06
#